data_AF-A0A812WL97-F1
#
_entry.id   AF-A0A812WL97-F1
#
_cell.length_a   1.000
_cell.length_b   1.000
_cell.length_c   1.000
_cell.angle_alpha   90.00
_cell.angle_beta   90.00
_cell.angle_gamma   90.00
#
_symmetry.space_group_name_H-M   'P 1'
#
loop_
_entity.id
_entity.type
_entity.pdbx_description
1 polymer ?
#
loop_
_entity_poly.entity_id
_entity_poly.type
_entity_poly.pdbx_seq_one_letter_code
_entity_poly.pdbx_strand_id
1 'polypeptide(L)' 'ELYPKLMEYVKVKLVNTGDFLLSTYDRGISQKCIEIFEEKGVEVLAGYRVTEITKKEIQMKKKDGEAV' A
#
# COMPACT_ATOMS: atom_id res chain seq x y z
N GLU A 1 20.72 -6.80 -14.51
CA GLU A 1 19.82 -7.23 -13.42
C GLU A 1 20.35 -8.53 -12.82
N LEU A 2 20.45 -8.63 -11.48
CA LEU A 2 21.14 -9.73 -10.81
C LEU A 2 20.25 -10.97 -10.58
N TYR A 3 18.93 -10.78 -10.43
CA TYR A 3 18.00 -11.87 -10.11
C TYR A 3 16.67 -11.78 -10.88
N PRO A 4 16.70 -11.86 -12.22
CA PRO A 4 15.49 -11.70 -13.04
C PRO A 4 14.39 -12.72 -12.70
N LYS A 5 14.76 -13.96 -12.34
CA LYS A 5 13.81 -15.01 -11.96
C LYS A 5 13.13 -14.80 -10.61
N LEU A 6 13.67 -13.94 -9.75
CA LEU A 6 13.05 -13.67 -8.45
C LEU A 6 12.06 -12.51 -8.51
N MET A 7 12.15 -11.66 -9.54
CA MET A 7 11.32 -10.46 -9.69
C MET A 7 9.83 -10.80 -9.76
N GLU A 8 9.46 -11.96 -10.30
CA GLU A 8 8.05 -12.41 -10.37
C GLU A 8 7.43 -12.66 -8.98
N TYR A 9 8.26 -12.91 -7.95
CA TYR A 9 7.80 -13.17 -6.59
C TYR A 9 7.84 -11.93 -5.68
N VAL A 10 8.49 -10.85 -6.13
CA VAL A 10 8.59 -9.62 -5.34
C VAL A 10 7.26 -8.88 -5.37
N LYS A 11 6.71 -8.59 -4.20
CA LYS A 11 5.51 -7.77 -4.03
C LYS A 11 5.81 -6.64 -3.07
N VAL A 12 5.44 -5.43 -3.46
CA VAL A 12 5.57 -4.24 -2.61
C VAL A 12 4.18 -3.74 -2.29
N LYS A 13 3.87 -3.59 -0.99
CA LYS A 13 2.62 -3.01 -0.51
C LYS A 13 2.90 -1.76 0.29
N LEU A 14 2.15 -0.70 0.04
CA LEU A 14 2.20 0.56 0.76
C LEU A 14 0.91 0.71 1.58
N VAL A 15 1.04 0.77 2.91
CA VAL A 15 -0.12 0.88 3.81
C VAL A 15 -0.25 2.30 4.34
N ASN A 16 -1.43 2.88 4.24
CA ASN A 16 -1.75 4.19 4.79
C ASN A 16 -3.11 4.16 5.50
N THR A 17 -3.17 4.73 6.71
CA THR A 17 -4.41 4.82 7.49
C THR A 17 -5.33 5.93 6.99
N GLY A 18 -4.79 6.95 6.32
CA GLY A 18 -5.59 7.96 5.65
C GLY A 18 -6.20 7.45 4.35
N ASP A 19 -7.30 8.09 3.94
CA ASP A 19 -7.98 7.79 2.67
C ASP A 19 -7.19 8.31 1.46
N PHE A 20 -6.29 9.27 1.70
CA PHE A 20 -5.44 9.90 0.68
C PHE A 20 -3.96 9.79 1.06
N LEU A 21 -3.12 9.49 0.07
CA LEU A 21 -1.66 9.56 0.20
C LEU A 21 -1.20 11.01 0.13
N LEU A 22 -0.04 11.31 0.72
CA LEU A 22 0.58 12.64 0.60
C LEU A 22 -0.42 13.77 0.93
N SER A 23 -1.17 13.61 2.03
CA SER A 23 -2.34 14.45 2.37
C SER A 23 -2.05 15.94 2.58
N THR A 24 -0.77 16.33 2.60
CA THR A 24 -0.31 17.73 2.59
C THR A 24 -0.44 18.39 1.22
N TYR A 25 -0.60 17.62 0.14
CA TYR A 25 -0.76 18.12 -1.22
C TYR A 25 -2.23 18.17 -1.64
N ASP A 26 -2.48 18.82 -2.79
CA ASP A 26 -3.80 18.80 -3.41
C ASP A 26 -4.28 17.37 -3.71
N ARG A 27 -5.59 17.16 -3.66
CA ARG A 27 -6.21 15.85 -3.89
C ARG A 27 -5.90 15.28 -5.27
N GLY A 28 -5.78 16.13 -6.30
CA GLY A 28 -5.40 15.68 -7.64
C GLY A 28 -3.99 15.08 -7.68
N ILE A 29 -3.05 15.65 -6.92
CA ILE A 29 -1.68 15.12 -6.82
C ILE A 29 -1.69 13.79 -6.07
N SER A 30 -2.40 13.70 -4.94
CA SER A 30 -2.55 12.43 -4.20
C SER A 30 -3.10 11.32 -5.09
N GLN A 31 -4.18 11.61 -5.83
CA GLN A 31 -4.81 10.62 -6.72
C GLN A 31 -3.84 10.17 -7.81
N LYS A 32 -3.11 11.11 -8.42
CA LYS A 32 -2.16 10.78 -9.48
C LYS A 32 -0.99 9.95 -8.97
N CYS A 33 -0.54 10.18 -7.73
CA CYS A 33 0.49 9.37 -7.11
C CYS A 33 0.04 7.91 -6.89
N ILE A 34 -1.21 7.68 -6.50
CA ILE A 34 -1.76 6.31 -6.36
C ILE A 34 -1.68 5.58 -7.70
N GLU A 35 -2.15 6.21 -8.78
CA GLU A 35 -2.11 5.62 -10.13
C GLU A 35 -0.69 5.26 -10.56
N ILE A 36 0.28 6.16 -10.32
CA ILE A 36 1.69 5.93 -10.68
C ILE A 36 2.30 4.78 -9.87
N PHE A 37 1.93 4.64 -8.60
CA PHE A 37 2.42 3.54 -7.76
C PHE A 37 1.87 2.20 -8.21
N GLU A 38 0.57 2.13 -8.50
CA GLU A 38 -0.07 0.91 -9.02
C GLU A 38 0.49 0.50 -10.38
N GLU A 39 0.71 1.46 -11.29
CA GLU A 39 1.35 1.21 -12.60
C GLU A 39 2.77 0.65 -12.44
N LYS A 40 3.49 1.04 -11.37
CA LYS A 40 4.84 0.54 -11.05
C LYS A 40 4.83 -0.77 -10.27
N GLY A 41 3.67 -1.39 -10.04
CA GLY A 41 3.56 -2.66 -9.32
C GLY A 41 3.58 -2.54 -7.79
N VAL A 42 3.31 -1.35 -7.26
CA VAL A 42 3.15 -1.13 -5.81
C VAL A 42 1.66 -1.14 -5.47
N GLU A 43 1.25 -2.09 -4.64
CA GLU A 43 -0.13 -2.19 -4.16
C GLU A 43 -0.37 -1.14 -3.06
N VAL A 44 -1.28 -0.20 -3.29
CA VAL A 44 -1.61 0.86 -2.34
C VAL A 44 -2.83 0.49 -1.50
N LEU A 45 -2.63 0.36 -0.20
CA LEU A 45 -3.66 0.05 0.80
C LEU A 45 -3.99 1.29 1.62
N ALA A 46 -4.80 2.18 1.05
CA ALA A 46 -5.32 3.38 1.72
C ALA A 46 -6.54 3.07 2.58
N GLY A 47 -6.70 3.78 3.71
CA GLY A 47 -7.73 3.50 4.70
C GLY A 47 -7.48 2.22 5.52
N TYR A 48 -6.25 1.68 5.50
CA TYR A 48 -5.86 0.51 6.29
C TYR A 48 -4.97 0.91 7.46
N ARG A 49 -5.23 0.32 8.62
CA ARG A 49 -4.41 0.48 9.81
C ARG A 49 -3.82 -0.85 10.22
N VAL A 50 -2.50 -0.88 10.43
CA VAL A 50 -1.84 -2.05 11.03
C VAL A 50 -2.28 -2.18 12.48
N THR A 51 -2.75 -3.37 12.85
CA THR A 51 -3.21 -3.68 14.22
C THR A 51 -2.23 -4.59 14.96
N GLU A 52 -1.57 -5.50 14.24
CA GLU A 52 -0.61 -6.44 14.81
C GLU A 52 0.49 -6.77 13.81
N ILE A 53 1.70 -7.05 14.32
CA ILE A 53 2.84 -7.52 13.53
C ILE A 53 3.35 -8.80 14.19
N THR A 54 3.40 -9.88 13.40
CA THR A 54 3.98 -11.16 13.81
C THR A 54 5.29 -11.42 13.06
N LYS A 55 5.90 -12.58 13.32
CA LYS A 55 7.16 -12.96 12.64
C LYS A 55 7.01 -13.11 11.12
N LYS A 56 5.82 -13.41 10.62
CA LYS A 56 5.59 -13.72 9.20
C LYS A 56 4.47 -12.92 8.55
N GLU A 57 3.67 -12.21 9.34
CA GLU A 57 2.42 -11.62 8.89
C GLU A 57 2.19 -10.25 9.55
N ILE A 58 1.45 -9.39 8.85
CA ILE A 58 1.00 -8.10 9.34
C ILE A 58 -0.53 -8.13 9.25
N GLN A 59 -1.21 -7.96 10.38
CA GLN A 59 -2.66 -7.87 10.41
C GLN A 59 -3.09 -6.42 10.26
N MET A 60 -4.14 -6.19 9.49
CA MET A 60 -4.65 -4.86 9.22
C MET A 60 -6.16 -4.80 9.43
N LYS A 61 -6.64 -3.59 9.69
CA LYS A 61 -8.06 -3.29 9.77
C LYS A 61 -8.38 -2.13 8.85
N LYS A 62 -9.40 -2.29 8.00
CA LYS A 62 -9.91 -1.19 7.19
C LYS A 62 -10.76 -0.25 8.05
N LYS A 63 -10.61 1.05 7.83
CA LYS A 63 -11.26 2.12 8.60
C LYS A 63 -12.80 2.00 8.60
N ASP A 64 -13.38 1.55 7.49
CA ASP A 64 -14.84 1.47 7.29
C ASP A 64 -15.44 0.06 7.43
N GLY A 65 -14.67 -0.93 7.87
CA GLY A 65 -15.17 -2.28 8.17
C GLY A 65 -14.45 -3.43 7.47
N GLU A 66 -14.48 -4.56 8.18
CA GLU A 66 -13.75 -5.83 8.03
C GLU A 66 -12.22 -5.79 8.16
N ALA A 67 -11.72 -6.67 9.03
CA ALA A 67 -10.30 -6.97 9.22
C ALA A 67 -9.85 -7.86 8.06
N VAL A 68 -8.69 -7.53 7.48
CA VAL A 68 -8.11 -8.26 6.35
C VAL A 68 -6.65 -8.55 6.62
#